data_AF-A0A815UKK5-F1
#
_entry.id   AF-A0A815UKK5-F1
#
_cell.length_a   1.000
_cell.length_b   1.000
_cell.length_c   1.000
_cell.angle_alpha   90.00
_cell.angle_beta   90.00
_cell.angle_gamma   90.00
#
_symmetry.space_group_name_H-M   'P 1'
#
loop_
_entity.id
_entity.type
_entity.pdbx_description
1 polymer ?
#
loop_
_entity_poly.entity_id
_entity_poly.type
_entity_poly.pdbx_seq_one_letter_code
_entity_poly.pdbx_strand_id
1 'polypeptide(L)'
;MSATPTVKPGAGKELTAEDMAVLKIRSKLSESDIKKLHAEFWHDNPDGIMTNETYEKFYQKQKEDSTIRNFPRELAFTLFDSNHDKKIDFVEFLMANAFASAENRREALGYLFDMCDTSLDGRMDMTELAGFNSIVTTSVKKTQNASTYEAMNVAGKIFSFIGLNAEKKLTKEQFIEEYDSIYCLV
;
A
#
# COMPACT_ATOMS: atom_id res chain seq x y z
N MET A 1 -23.74 -23.04 1.69
CA MET A 1 -22.37 -22.59 1.99
C MET A 1 -22.48 -21.15 2.41
N SER A 2 -22.36 -20.89 3.70
CA SER A 2 -22.59 -19.57 4.29
C SER A 2 -21.42 -18.66 3.94
N ALA A 3 -21.66 -17.58 3.19
CA ALA A 3 -20.68 -16.53 3.00
C ALA A 3 -20.51 -15.80 4.34
N THR A 4 -19.38 -16.00 5.00
CA THR A 4 -18.98 -15.19 6.16
C THR A 4 -18.77 -13.76 5.68
N PRO A 5 -19.43 -12.74 6.24
CA PRO A 5 -19.07 -11.36 5.98
C PRO A 5 -17.74 -11.12 6.69
N THR A 6 -16.63 -11.24 5.96
CA THR A 6 -15.30 -10.86 6.44
C THR A 6 -15.31 -9.34 6.62
N VAL A 7 -15.65 -8.91 7.84
CA VAL A 7 -15.45 -7.52 8.27
C VAL A 7 -13.95 -7.24 8.09
N LYS A 8 -13.60 -6.17 7.38
CA LYS A 8 -12.20 -5.75 7.22
C LYS A 8 -11.58 -5.58 8.62
N PRO A 9 -10.37 -6.11 8.87
CA PRO A 9 -9.71 -5.98 10.16
C PRO A 9 -9.60 -4.51 10.58
N GLY A 10 -9.94 -4.19 11.83
CA GLY A 10 -9.85 -2.81 12.33
C GLY A 10 -10.86 -1.83 11.72
N ALA A 11 -11.92 -2.30 11.07
CA ALA A 11 -13.03 -1.47 10.57
C ALA A 11 -13.85 -0.77 11.67
N GLY A 12 -13.58 -1.08 12.95
CA GLY A 12 -14.27 -0.51 14.10
C GLY A 12 -13.36 0.27 15.08
N LYS A 13 -14.00 1.04 15.96
CA LYS A 13 -13.38 1.81 17.05
C LYS A 13 -12.75 0.95 18.15
N GLU A 14 -12.88 -0.36 18.07
CA GLU A 14 -12.25 -1.31 18.97
C GLU A 14 -11.44 -2.30 18.13
N LEU A 15 -10.25 -2.68 18.62
CA LEU A 15 -9.41 -3.70 18.00
C LEU A 15 -9.59 -5.01 18.75
N THR A 16 -10.07 -6.04 18.05
CA THR A 16 -10.08 -7.40 18.58
C THR A 16 -8.67 -8.01 18.57
N ALA A 17 -8.49 -9.13 19.26
CA ALA A 17 -7.23 -9.87 19.20
C ALA A 17 -6.92 -10.41 17.79
N GLU A 18 -7.97 -10.76 17.03
CA GLU A 18 -7.85 -11.21 15.64
C GLU A 18 -7.43 -10.04 14.72
N ASP A 19 -8.05 -8.87 14.88
CA ASP A 19 -7.63 -7.64 14.17
C ASP A 19 -6.15 -7.37 14.43
N MET A 20 -5.73 -7.40 15.69
CA MET A 20 -4.35 -7.15 16.07
C MET A 20 -3.37 -8.15 15.44
N ALA A 21 -3.72 -9.43 15.39
CA ALA A 21 -2.89 -10.45 14.76
C ALA A 21 -2.71 -10.17 13.26
N VAL A 22 -3.80 -9.86 12.55
CA VAL A 22 -3.75 -9.55 11.12
C VAL A 22 -2.99 -8.25 10.86
N LEU A 23 -3.28 -7.18 11.61
CA LEU A 23 -2.64 -5.87 11.43
C LEU A 23 -1.13 -5.92 11.66
N LYS A 24 -0.65 -6.72 12.62
CA LYS A 24 0.80 -6.97 12.81
C LYS A 24 1.44 -7.64 11.62
N ILE A 25 0.77 -8.64 11.04
CA ILE A 25 1.29 -9.35 9.85
C ILE A 25 1.34 -8.39 8.66
N ARG A 26 0.27 -7.63 8.43
CA ARG A 26 0.16 -6.69 7.30
C ARG A 26 1.17 -5.55 7.38
N SER A 27 1.17 -4.84 8.51
CA SER A 27 1.94 -3.59 8.67
C SER A 27 3.37 -3.80 9.16
N LYS A 28 3.66 -4.96 9.77
CA LYS A 28 4.91 -5.25 10.51
C LYS A 28 5.20 -4.29 11.68
N LEU A 29 4.21 -3.49 12.07
CA LEU A 29 4.33 -2.58 13.20
C LEU A 29 4.15 -3.31 14.53
N SER A 30 4.69 -2.72 15.60
CA SER A 30 4.49 -3.22 16.95
C SER A 30 3.04 -3.05 17.39
N GLU A 31 2.59 -3.85 18.37
CA GLU A 31 1.26 -3.69 18.96
C GLU A 31 1.02 -2.27 19.50
N SER A 32 2.05 -1.70 20.13
CA SER A 32 2.02 -0.34 20.67
C SER A 32 1.81 0.70 19.59
N ASP A 33 2.50 0.56 18.46
CA ASP A 33 2.38 1.51 17.34
C ASP A 33 1.01 1.40 16.69
N ILE A 34 0.50 0.17 16.48
CA ILE A 34 -0.83 -0.07 15.94
C ILE A 34 -1.90 0.57 16.84
N LYS A 35 -1.83 0.37 18.16
CA LYS A 35 -2.79 0.97 19.11
C LYS A 35 -2.73 2.50 19.11
N LYS A 36 -1.52 3.07 19.04
CA LYS A 36 -1.33 4.52 18.96
C LYS A 36 -1.94 5.09 17.67
N LEU A 37 -1.60 4.50 16.53
CA LEU A 37 -2.11 4.92 15.22
C LEU A 37 -3.61 4.73 15.10
N HIS A 38 -4.17 3.68 15.71
CA HIS A 38 -5.62 3.46 15.79
C HIS A 38 -6.33 4.55 16.58
N ALA A 39 -5.80 4.91 17.75
CA ALA A 39 -6.35 6.00 18.55
C ALA A 39 -6.28 7.35 17.83
N GLU A 40 -5.15 7.66 17.17
CA GLU A 40 -4.99 8.86 16.33
C GLU A 40 -6.01 8.87 15.19
N PHE A 41 -6.12 7.78 14.44
CA PHE A 41 -7.02 7.67 13.29
C PHE A 41 -8.48 7.88 13.68
N TRP A 42 -8.97 7.21 14.72
CA TRP A 42 -10.39 7.30 15.11
C TRP A 42 -10.74 8.59 15.85
N HIS A 43 -9.74 9.30 16.40
CA HIS A 43 -9.93 10.65 16.90
C HIS A 43 -10.20 11.63 15.76
N ASP A 44 -9.37 11.60 14.71
CA ASP A 44 -9.46 12.52 13.58
C ASP A 44 -10.55 12.12 12.57
N ASN A 45 -10.87 10.83 12.48
CA ASN A 45 -11.78 10.24 11.49
C ASN A 45 -12.86 9.39 12.18
N PRO A 46 -13.81 10.01 12.90
CA PRO A 46 -14.78 9.31 13.74
C PRO A 46 -15.78 8.43 12.98
N ASP A 47 -15.89 8.61 11.66
CA ASP A 47 -16.68 7.82 10.70
C ASP A 47 -15.87 6.68 10.05
N GLY A 48 -14.58 6.56 10.38
CA GLY A 48 -13.69 5.51 9.90
C GLY A 48 -13.04 5.79 8.54
N ILE A 49 -13.16 7.01 8.01
CA ILE A 49 -12.65 7.38 6.68
C ILE A 49 -11.83 8.67 6.76
N MET A 50 -10.65 8.70 6.16
CA MET A 50 -9.92 9.96 6.01
C MET A 50 -10.66 10.93 5.08
N THR A 51 -10.99 12.10 5.61
CA THR A 51 -11.43 13.24 4.81
C THR A 51 -10.26 13.85 4.06
N ASN A 52 -10.55 14.73 3.08
CA ASN A 52 -9.49 15.47 2.39
C ASN A 52 -8.63 16.32 3.35
N GLU A 53 -9.26 16.87 4.40
CA GLU A 53 -8.59 17.69 5.41
C GLU A 53 -7.64 16.86 6.29
N THR A 54 -8.12 15.72 6.80
CA THR A 54 -7.29 14.84 7.65
C THR A 54 -6.18 14.17 6.85
N TYR A 55 -6.45 13.82 5.59
CA TYR A 55 -5.42 13.36 4.67
C TYR A 55 -4.35 14.43 4.40
N GLU A 56 -4.73 15.70 4.24
CA GLU A 56 -3.76 16.78 4.07
C GLU A 56 -2.82 16.90 5.27
N LYS A 57 -3.38 16.89 6.49
CA LYS A 57 -2.59 16.94 7.74
C LYS A 57 -1.63 15.75 7.83
N PHE A 58 -2.11 14.55 7.54
CA PHE A 58 -1.30 13.34 7.50
C PHE A 58 -0.16 13.46 6.48
N TYR A 59 -0.47 13.84 5.24
CA TYR A 59 0.52 13.96 4.17
C TYR A 59 1.60 15.00 4.48
N GLN A 60 1.23 16.15 5.07
CA GLN A 60 2.21 17.15 5.51
C GLN A 60 3.11 16.61 6.63
N LYS A 61 2.56 15.89 7.61
CA LYS A 61 3.33 15.23 8.68
C LYS A 61 4.35 14.23 8.12
N GLN A 62 3.97 13.44 7.13
CA GLN A 62 4.88 12.46 6.52
C GLN A 62 5.97 13.15 5.69
N LYS A 63 5.70 14.30 5.07
CA LYS A 63 6.65 14.98 4.16
C LYS A 63 7.95 15.44 4.82
N GLU A 64 7.95 15.66 6.13
CA GLU A 64 9.08 16.28 6.81
C GLU A 64 10.32 15.38 6.85
N ASP A 65 10.19 14.04 6.77
CA ASP A 65 11.36 13.14 6.75
C ASP A 65 11.12 11.72 6.18
N SER A 66 10.05 11.49 5.41
CA SER A 66 9.70 10.13 4.94
C SER A 66 10.09 9.81 3.49
N THR A 67 9.97 8.52 3.16
CA THR A 67 10.00 7.94 1.81
C THR A 67 9.08 8.66 0.81
N ILE A 68 7.98 9.29 1.27
CA ILE A 68 7.02 9.99 0.40
C ILE A 68 7.28 11.48 0.24
N ARG A 69 8.39 12.01 0.75
CA ARG A 69 8.72 13.45 0.72
C ARG A 69 8.53 14.11 -0.66
N ASN A 70 8.93 13.40 -1.72
CA ASN A 70 8.87 13.90 -3.10
C ASN A 70 7.65 13.39 -3.90
N PHE A 71 6.79 12.58 -3.28
CA PHE A 71 5.60 12.06 -3.96
C PHE A 71 4.57 13.17 -4.11
N PRO A 72 4.01 13.43 -5.31
CA PRO A 72 2.85 14.27 -5.44
C PRO A 72 1.71 13.77 -4.55
N ARG A 73 1.00 14.69 -3.89
CA ARG A 73 -0.06 14.38 -2.93
C ARG A 73 -1.11 13.42 -3.49
N GLU A 74 -1.53 13.66 -4.73
CA GLU A 74 -2.55 12.86 -5.42
C GLU A 74 -2.04 11.45 -5.72
N LEU A 75 -0.74 11.33 -6.00
CA LEU A 75 -0.11 10.03 -6.24
C LEU A 75 0.02 9.23 -4.94
N ALA A 76 0.44 9.87 -3.84
CA ALA A 76 0.45 9.25 -2.53
C ALA A 76 -0.96 8.79 -2.11
N PHE A 77 -2.01 9.55 -2.45
CA PHE A 77 -3.38 9.13 -2.16
C PHE A 77 -3.75 7.87 -2.92
N THR A 78 -3.44 7.81 -4.21
CA THR A 78 -3.71 6.63 -5.06
C THR A 78 -2.91 5.40 -4.61
N LEU A 79 -1.73 5.62 -4.03
CA LEU A 79 -0.91 4.57 -3.45
C LEU A 79 -1.55 3.98 -2.19
N PHE A 80 -2.09 4.83 -1.33
CA PHE A 80 -2.66 4.43 -0.04
C PHE A 80 -4.08 3.87 -0.19
N ASP A 81 -4.88 4.37 -1.14
CA ASP A 81 -6.18 3.82 -1.54
C ASP A 81 -6.00 2.50 -2.34
N SER A 82 -5.53 1.47 -1.64
CA SER A 82 -5.15 0.17 -2.18
C SER A 82 -6.32 -0.58 -2.82
N ASN A 83 -7.53 -0.37 -2.30
CA ASN A 83 -8.74 -1.03 -2.79
C ASN A 83 -9.50 -0.19 -3.85
N HIS A 84 -9.05 1.04 -4.10
CA HIS A 84 -9.57 1.97 -5.12
C HIS A 84 -11.03 2.41 -4.90
N ASP A 85 -11.50 2.45 -3.66
CA ASP A 85 -12.83 2.97 -3.29
C ASP A 85 -12.85 4.50 -3.11
N LYS A 86 -11.73 5.18 -3.37
CA LYS A 86 -11.51 6.63 -3.25
C LYS A 86 -11.55 7.11 -1.81
N LYS A 87 -11.32 6.22 -0.85
CA LYS A 87 -11.23 6.51 0.58
C LYS A 87 -9.93 5.94 1.11
N ILE A 88 -9.57 6.37 2.31
CA ILE A 88 -8.48 5.76 3.07
C ILE A 88 -9.10 5.32 4.39
N ASP A 89 -9.25 4.01 4.55
CA ASP A 89 -9.69 3.41 5.81
C ASP A 89 -8.52 3.25 6.80
N PHE A 90 -8.80 2.74 8.00
CA PHE A 90 -7.77 2.57 9.03
C PHE A 90 -6.63 1.63 8.59
N VAL A 91 -6.94 0.55 7.85
CA VAL A 91 -5.92 -0.41 7.39
C VAL A 91 -5.00 0.27 6.38
N GLU A 92 -5.57 1.02 5.44
CA GLU A 92 -4.82 1.78 4.44
C GLU A 92 -3.97 2.87 5.06
N PHE A 93 -4.50 3.60 6.05
CA PHE A 93 -3.73 4.55 6.86
C PHE A 93 -2.56 3.86 7.59
N LEU A 94 -2.80 2.69 8.19
CA LEU A 94 -1.76 1.94 8.90
C LEU A 94 -0.63 1.51 7.95
N MET A 95 -0.99 0.98 6.79
CA MET A 95 -0.04 0.59 5.75
C MET A 95 0.72 1.81 5.19
N ALA A 96 0.05 2.95 5.03
CA ALA A 96 0.68 4.20 4.61
C ALA A 96 1.74 4.69 5.60
N ASN A 97 1.49 4.57 6.91
CA ASN A 97 2.49 4.88 7.93
C ASN A 97 3.68 3.91 7.87
N ALA A 98 3.41 2.61 7.69
CA ALA A 98 4.47 1.62 7.54
C ALA A 98 5.35 1.92 6.31
N PHE A 99 4.74 2.20 5.16
CA PHE A 99 5.45 2.61 3.95
C PHE A 99 6.27 3.88 4.14
N ALA A 100 5.71 4.90 4.79
CA ALA A 100 6.41 6.16 5.04
C ALA A 100 7.59 6.01 6.01
N SER A 101 7.57 4.98 6.87
CA SER A 101 8.67 4.68 7.80
C SER A 101 9.84 3.91 7.17
N ALA A 102 9.73 3.51 5.89
CA ALA A 102 10.76 2.71 5.24
C ALA A 102 12.11 3.45 5.16
N GLU A 103 13.17 2.83 5.67
CA GLU A 103 14.50 3.44 5.75
C GLU A 103 15.29 3.27 4.44
N ASN A 104 14.91 2.31 3.60
CA ASN A 104 15.57 2.02 2.34
C ASN A 104 14.59 1.55 1.26
N ARG A 105 15.05 1.56 0.00
CA ARG A 105 14.24 1.17 -1.17
C ARG A 105 13.65 -0.23 -1.06
N ARG A 106 14.44 -1.22 -0.66
CA ARG A 106 13.97 -2.61 -0.60
C ARG A 106 12.84 -2.76 0.43
N GLU A 107 12.94 -2.05 1.54
CA GLU A 107 11.87 -1.99 2.54
C GLU A 107 10.61 -1.32 1.98
N ALA A 108 10.74 -0.18 1.31
CA ALA A 108 9.63 0.52 0.69
C ALA A 108 8.94 -0.33 -0.40
N LEU A 109 9.70 -1.00 -1.26
CA LEU A 109 9.18 -1.99 -2.23
C LEU A 109 8.49 -3.14 -1.52
N GLY A 110 9.01 -3.56 -0.37
CA GLY A 110 8.40 -4.60 0.45
C GLY A 110 7.05 -4.19 1.03
N TYR A 111 6.88 -2.96 1.51
CA TYR A 111 5.58 -2.45 1.95
C TYR A 111 4.63 -2.22 0.78
N LEU A 112 5.14 -1.76 -0.36
CA LEU A 112 4.35 -1.60 -1.58
C LEU A 112 3.79 -2.95 -2.06
N PHE A 113 4.59 -4.01 -1.94
CA PHE A 113 4.10 -5.36 -2.15
C PHE A 113 2.96 -5.72 -1.19
N ASP A 114 3.15 -5.49 0.12
CA ASP A 114 2.15 -5.84 1.15
C ASP A 114 0.86 -5.02 1.04
N MET A 115 0.92 -3.81 0.45
CA MET A 115 -0.25 -3.01 0.11
C MET A 115 -1.05 -3.63 -1.04
N CYS A 116 -0.38 -4.25 -2.03
CA CYS A 116 -1.02 -4.89 -3.17
C CYS A 116 -1.46 -6.34 -2.91
N ASP A 117 -0.77 -7.08 -2.03
CA ASP A 117 -1.16 -8.44 -1.60
C ASP A 117 -2.38 -8.37 -0.66
N THR A 118 -3.55 -8.25 -1.28
CA THR A 118 -4.84 -8.23 -0.60
C THR A 118 -5.20 -9.60 -0.02
N SER A 119 -4.75 -10.67 -0.68
CA SER A 119 -5.02 -12.05 -0.28
C SER A 119 -4.22 -12.52 0.94
N LEU A 120 -3.09 -11.85 1.23
CA LEU A 120 -2.14 -12.19 2.30
C LEU A 120 -1.52 -13.58 2.16
N ASP A 121 -1.40 -14.09 0.94
CA ASP A 121 -0.74 -15.36 0.67
C ASP A 121 0.78 -15.20 0.37
N GLY A 122 1.28 -13.96 0.40
CA GLY A 122 2.68 -13.62 0.14
C GLY A 122 3.03 -13.61 -1.34
N ARG A 123 2.05 -13.65 -2.24
CA ARG A 123 2.23 -13.75 -3.68
C ARG A 123 1.23 -12.88 -4.44
N MET A 124 1.71 -12.00 -5.31
CA MET A 124 0.81 -11.25 -6.18
C MET A 124 0.31 -12.10 -7.34
N ASP A 125 -1.01 -12.18 -7.47
CA ASP A 125 -1.66 -12.68 -8.67
C ASP A 125 -1.87 -11.57 -9.73
N MET A 126 -2.51 -11.92 -10.85
CA MET A 126 -2.75 -11.00 -11.96
C MET A 126 -3.67 -9.82 -11.58
N THR A 127 -4.62 -10.04 -10.66
CA THR A 127 -5.56 -9.01 -10.20
C THR A 127 -4.84 -8.02 -9.30
N GLU A 128 -4.03 -8.51 -8.36
CA GLU A 128 -3.25 -7.68 -7.43
C GLU A 128 -2.17 -6.88 -8.18
N LEU A 129 -1.52 -7.51 -9.16
CA LEU A 129 -0.57 -6.83 -10.03
C LEU A 129 -1.25 -5.74 -10.89
N ALA A 130 -2.54 -5.87 -11.22
CA ALA A 130 -3.29 -4.85 -11.96
C ALA A 130 -3.53 -3.59 -11.12
N GLY A 131 -3.79 -3.74 -9.82
CA GLY A 131 -3.79 -2.61 -8.88
C GLY A 131 -2.44 -1.89 -8.88
N PHE A 132 -1.35 -2.64 -8.76
CA PHE A 132 0.01 -2.08 -8.82
C PHE A 132 0.30 -1.35 -10.14
N ASN A 133 -0.06 -1.93 -11.29
CA ASN A 133 0.16 -1.30 -12.59
C ASN A 133 -0.69 -0.02 -12.78
N SER A 134 -1.87 0.05 -12.15
CA SER A 134 -2.68 1.28 -12.10
C SER A 134 -1.92 2.41 -11.39
N ILE A 135 -1.26 2.09 -10.27
CA ILE A 135 -0.39 3.02 -9.53
C ILE A 135 0.75 3.49 -10.42
N VAL A 136 1.52 2.58 -11.02
CA VAL A 136 2.64 2.90 -11.92
C VAL A 136 2.19 3.77 -13.10
N THR A 137 1.09 3.41 -13.75
CA THR A 137 0.53 4.16 -14.90
C THR A 137 0.10 5.56 -14.49
N THR A 138 -0.47 5.71 -13.30
CA THR A 138 -0.87 7.01 -12.75
C THR A 138 0.37 7.87 -12.45
N SER A 139 1.43 7.28 -11.89
CA SER A 139 2.74 7.95 -11.71
C SER A 139 3.27 8.49 -13.03
N VAL A 140 3.32 7.65 -14.07
CA VAL A 140 3.80 8.04 -15.42
C VAL A 140 3.03 9.25 -15.96
N LYS A 141 1.69 9.21 -15.91
CA LYS A 141 0.85 10.30 -16.43
C LYS A 141 1.10 11.63 -15.71
N LYS A 142 1.48 11.59 -14.44
CA LYS A 142 1.65 12.78 -13.60
C LYS A 142 3.06 13.37 -13.68
N THR A 143 4.09 12.52 -13.70
CA THR A 143 5.49 12.99 -13.66
C THR A 143 6.13 13.05 -15.05
N GLN A 144 5.71 12.18 -15.97
CA GLN A 144 6.24 12.04 -17.34
C GLN A 144 7.79 11.97 -17.40
N ASN A 145 8.42 11.34 -16.41
CA ASN A 145 9.88 11.26 -16.32
C ASN A 145 10.41 9.86 -16.73
N ALA A 146 11.69 9.78 -17.12
CA ALA A 146 12.31 8.56 -17.62
C ALA A 146 12.16 7.37 -16.67
N SER A 147 12.31 7.61 -15.36
CA SER A 147 12.27 6.56 -14.36
C SER A 147 10.84 5.95 -14.25
N THR A 148 9.77 6.76 -14.32
CA THR A 148 8.40 6.22 -14.34
C THR A 148 8.10 5.39 -15.60
N TYR A 149 8.65 5.74 -16.75
CA TYR A 149 8.55 4.90 -17.95
C TYR A 149 9.29 3.56 -17.81
N GLU A 150 10.41 3.53 -17.08
CA GLU A 150 11.11 2.29 -16.76
C GLU A 150 10.28 1.36 -15.86
N ALA A 151 9.60 1.89 -14.82
CA ALA A 151 8.68 1.05 -14.03
C ALA A 151 7.50 0.54 -14.86
N MET A 152 6.97 1.34 -15.79
CA MET A 152 5.91 0.89 -16.68
C MET A 152 6.39 -0.26 -17.58
N ASN A 153 7.63 -0.19 -18.06
CA ASN A 153 8.22 -1.28 -18.85
C ASN A 153 8.43 -2.55 -18.02
N VAL A 154 8.89 -2.44 -16.77
CA VAL A 154 9.04 -3.61 -15.89
C VAL A 154 7.68 -4.18 -15.50
N ALA A 155 6.70 -3.33 -15.19
CA ALA A 155 5.32 -3.78 -14.97
C ALA A 155 4.81 -4.57 -16.19
N GLY A 156 5.01 -4.06 -17.42
CA GLY A 156 4.64 -4.77 -18.64
C GLY A 156 5.32 -6.14 -18.81
N LYS A 157 6.61 -6.25 -18.44
CA LYS A 157 7.34 -7.53 -18.48
C LYS A 157 6.79 -8.53 -17.47
N ILE A 158 6.57 -8.11 -16.22
CA ILE A 158 6.01 -8.95 -15.16
C ILE A 158 4.58 -9.37 -15.53
N PHE A 159 3.77 -8.45 -16.05
CA PHE A 159 2.43 -8.73 -16.57
C PHE A 159 2.44 -9.81 -17.64
N SER A 160 3.37 -9.72 -18.60
CA SER A 160 3.51 -10.74 -19.62
C SER A 160 3.97 -12.07 -19.00
N PHE A 161 4.93 -12.05 -18.09
CA PHE A 161 5.43 -13.25 -17.43
C PHE A 161 4.36 -14.02 -16.64
N ILE A 162 3.52 -13.32 -15.88
CA ILE A 162 2.38 -13.90 -15.15
C ILE A 162 1.26 -14.28 -16.12
N GLY A 163 0.89 -13.40 -17.05
CA GLY A 163 -0.19 -13.65 -18.01
C GLY A 163 0.04 -14.85 -18.94
N LEU A 164 1.29 -15.28 -19.11
CA LEU A 164 1.64 -16.49 -19.85
C LEU A 164 1.34 -17.79 -19.08
N ASN A 165 1.08 -17.73 -17.76
CA ASN A 165 0.66 -18.87 -16.96
C ASN A 165 -0.17 -18.39 -15.76
N ALA A 166 -1.49 -18.61 -15.81
CA ALA A 166 -2.44 -18.18 -14.78
C ALA A 166 -2.20 -18.78 -13.38
N GLU A 167 -1.42 -19.86 -13.26
CA GLU A 167 -1.01 -20.45 -11.97
C GLU A 167 0.25 -19.79 -11.39
N LYS A 168 0.98 -19.01 -12.20
CA LYS A 168 2.15 -18.27 -11.71
C LYS A 168 1.69 -17.08 -10.89
N LYS A 169 2.32 -16.91 -9.74
CA LYS A 169 2.23 -15.72 -8.91
C LYS A 169 3.62 -15.19 -8.62
N LEU A 170 3.72 -13.88 -8.42
CA LEU A 170 4.99 -13.21 -8.12
C LEU A 170 5.22 -13.18 -6.61
N THR A 171 6.32 -13.76 -6.14
CA THR A 171 6.71 -13.66 -4.73
C THR A 171 7.23 -12.25 -4.41
N LYS A 172 7.23 -11.90 -3.13
CA LYS A 172 7.78 -10.64 -2.64
C LYS A 172 9.24 -10.41 -3.04
N GLU A 173 10.10 -11.41 -2.86
CA GLU A 173 11.51 -11.31 -3.23
C GLU A 173 11.69 -11.06 -4.73
N GLN A 174 10.95 -11.77 -5.58
CA GLN A 174 10.99 -11.55 -7.03
C GLN A 174 10.51 -10.14 -7.40
N PHE A 175 9.43 -9.65 -6.76
CA PHE A 175 8.96 -8.29 -6.96
C PHE A 175 10.04 -7.27 -6.59
N ILE A 176 10.67 -7.42 -5.42
CA ILE A 176 11.72 -6.50 -4.98
C ILE A 176 12.89 -6.54 -5.98
N GLU A 177 13.36 -7.71 -6.39
CA GLU A 177 14.49 -7.84 -7.34
C GLU A 177 14.23 -7.16 -8.69
N GLU A 178 13.03 -7.32 -9.26
CA GLU A 178 12.66 -6.70 -10.53
C GLU A 178 12.60 -5.16 -10.44
N TYR A 179 12.15 -4.62 -9.29
CA TYR A 179 11.97 -3.18 -9.09
C TYR A 179 13.14 -2.46 -8.40
N ASP A 180 14.05 -3.16 -7.72
CA ASP A 180 15.17 -2.55 -6.96
C ASP A 180 16.08 -1.70 -7.87
N SER A 181 16.26 -2.16 -9.12
CA SER A 181 17.05 -1.49 -10.14
C SER A 181 16.40 -0.24 -10.74
N ILE A 182 15.10 0.00 -10.48
CA ILE A 182 14.33 1.09 -11.07
C ILE A 182 14.18 2.25 -10.07
N TYR A 183 14.77 3.40 -10.40
CA TYR A 183 14.83 4.59 -9.53
C TYR A 183 13.54 5.44 -9.51
N CYS A 184 12.35 4.85 -9.56
CA CYS A 184 11.13 5.64 -9.79
C CYS A 184 9.97 5.46 -8.79
N LEU A 185 10.01 4.42 -7.95
CA LEU A 185 8.94 4.14 -7.00
C LEU A 185 9.32 4.46 -5.55
N VAL A 186 10.58 4.84 -5.31
CA VAL A 186 11.13 5.18 -3.99
C VAL A 186 12.33 6.10 -4.14
#